data_AF-X1UNF3-F1
#
_entry.id   AF-X1UNF3-F1
#
_cell.length_a   1.000
_cell.length_b   1.000
_cell.length_c   1.000
_cell.angle_alpha   90.00
_cell.angle_beta   90.00
_cell.angle_gamma   90.00
#
_symmetry.space_group_name_H-M   'P 1'
#
loop_
_entity.id
_entity.type
_entity.pdbx_description
1 polymer ?
#
loop_
_entity_poly.entity_id
_entity_poly.type
_entity_poly.pdbx_seq_one_letter_code
_entity_poly.pdbx_strand_id
1 'polypeptide(L)'
;DLKEEVKGATDYKEVYFYETSIYNLSSIISAMSEILLNLYPKSELIEKTIVEFAKKVNSSGVVVIDDNSLIVGSYYKDDET
;
A
#
# COMPACT_ATOMS: atom_id res chain seq x y z
N ASP A 1 -10.47 22.23 -4.30
CA ASP A 1 -10.22 22.98 -5.55
C ASP A 1 -9.47 22.15 -6.57
N LEU A 2 -8.15 21.93 -6.49
CA LEU A 2 -7.43 21.19 -7.54
C LEU A 2 -7.86 19.72 -7.74
N LYS A 3 -8.09 18.95 -6.66
CA LYS A 3 -8.53 17.54 -6.77
C LYS A 3 -9.89 17.42 -7.48
N GLU A 4 -10.79 18.36 -7.24
CA GLU A 4 -12.13 18.38 -7.84
C GLU A 4 -12.08 18.85 -9.30
N GLU A 5 -11.21 19.81 -9.62
CA GLU A 5 -10.94 20.21 -11.01
C GLU A 5 -10.40 19.05 -11.84
N VAL A 6 -9.42 18.30 -11.31
CA VAL A 6 -8.88 17.10 -11.98
C VAL A 6 -9.97 16.06 -12.18
N LYS A 7 -10.77 15.73 -11.16
CA LYS A 7 -11.89 14.77 -11.30
C LYS A 7 -12.89 15.21 -12.38
N GLY A 8 -13.23 16.51 -12.43
CA GLY A 8 -14.16 17.05 -13.42
C GLY A 8 -13.59 17.08 -14.85
N ALA A 9 -12.27 17.02 -15.01
CA ALA A 9 -11.58 17.05 -16.30
C ALA A 9 -11.22 15.65 -16.85
N THR A 10 -11.52 14.56 -16.13
CA THR A 10 -11.22 13.19 -16.59
C THR A 10 -12.45 12.29 -16.58
N ASP A 11 -12.51 11.35 -17.51
CA ASP A 11 -13.56 10.31 -17.55
C ASP A 11 -13.13 8.99 -16.88
N TYR A 12 -12.07 9.02 -16.07
CA TYR A 12 -11.61 7.81 -15.36
C TYR A 12 -12.60 7.41 -14.27
N LYS A 13 -12.88 6.11 -14.20
CA LYS A 13 -13.84 5.54 -13.24
C LYS A 13 -13.39 5.73 -11.78
N GLU A 14 -12.09 5.60 -11.52
CA GLU A 14 -11.49 5.72 -10.20
C GLU A 14 -10.24 6.61 -10.32
N VAL A 15 -10.14 7.61 -9.44
CA VAL A 15 -9.01 8.54 -9.37
C VAL A 15 -8.52 8.59 -7.94
N TYR A 16 -7.27 8.20 -7.74
CA TYR A 16 -6.60 8.18 -6.44
C TYR A 16 -5.66 9.38 -6.32
N PHE A 17 -5.61 9.96 -5.13
CA PHE A 17 -4.75 11.13 -4.85
C PHE A 17 -3.86 10.83 -3.67
N TYR A 18 -2.55 10.94 -3.89
CA TYR A 18 -1.52 10.70 -2.89
C TYR A 18 -0.80 12.00 -2.55
N GLU A 19 -0.53 12.22 -1.27
CA GLU A 19 0.31 13.31 -0.80
C GLU A 19 1.71 12.76 -0.53
N THR A 20 2.68 13.19 -1.35
CA THR A 20 4.04 12.67 -1.31
C THR A 20 5.06 13.80 -1.28
N SER A 21 6.22 13.55 -0.69
CA SER A 21 7.33 14.50 -0.67
C SER A 21 8.66 13.79 -0.87
N ILE A 22 9.57 14.38 -1.66
CA ILE A 22 10.95 13.89 -1.82
C ILE A 22 11.74 13.94 -0.51
N TYR A 23 11.32 14.78 0.45
CA TYR A 23 11.90 14.85 1.79
C TYR A 23 11.33 13.79 2.73
N ASN A 24 10.24 13.13 2.33
CA ASN A 24 9.66 12.00 3.03
C ASN A 24 9.57 10.81 2.07
N LEU A 25 10.72 10.14 1.85
CA LEU A 25 10.80 9.03 0.91
C LEU A 25 9.79 7.92 1.21
N SER A 26 9.45 7.70 2.49
CA SER A 26 8.41 6.74 2.90
C SER A 26 7.05 7.06 2.26
N SER A 27 6.67 8.34 2.17
CA SER A 27 5.41 8.73 1.51
C SER A 27 5.37 8.33 0.02
N ILE A 28 6.50 8.44 -0.68
CA ILE A 28 6.62 8.04 -2.09
C ILE A 28 6.56 6.52 -2.21
N ILE A 29 7.32 5.81 -1.37
CA ILE A 29 7.37 4.34 -1.37
C ILE A 29 5.97 3.76 -1.09
N SER A 30 5.26 4.27 -0.09
CA SER A 30 3.92 3.80 0.26
C SER A 30 2.93 4.02 -0.88
N ALA A 31 2.90 5.23 -1.48
CA ALA A 31 2.01 5.52 -2.59
C ALA A 31 2.29 4.62 -3.80
N MET A 32 3.56 4.42 -4.17
CA MET A 32 3.94 3.54 -5.28
C MET A 32 3.61 2.08 -5.00
N SER A 33 3.82 1.63 -3.77
CA SER A 33 3.50 0.26 -3.34
C SER A 33 2.00 0.00 -3.46
N GLU A 34 1.15 0.93 -2.99
CA GLU A 34 -0.30 0.82 -3.09
C GLU A 34 -0.79 0.76 -4.55
N ILE A 35 -0.27 1.64 -5.41
CA ILE A 35 -0.60 1.64 -6.85
C ILE A 35 -0.27 0.30 -7.48
N LEU A 36 0.92 -0.25 -7.21
CA LEU A 36 1.34 -1.53 -7.78
C LEU A 36 0.52 -2.70 -7.23
N LEU A 37 0.20 -2.71 -5.95
CA LEU A 37 -0.63 -3.76 -5.34
C LEU A 37 -2.05 -3.77 -5.92
N ASN A 38 -2.62 -2.60 -6.24
CA ASN A 38 -3.92 -2.50 -6.92
C ASN A 38 -3.90 -3.06 -8.36
N LEU A 39 -2.74 -3.07 -9.02
CA LEU A 39 -2.57 -3.67 -10.35
C LEU A 39 -2.35 -5.19 -10.28
N TYR A 40 -1.89 -5.71 -9.14
CA TYR A 40 -1.60 -7.14 -8.97
C TYR A 40 -2.87 -7.95 -8.69
N PRO A 41 -3.25 -8.90 -9.56
CA PRO A 41 -4.35 -9.79 -9.26
C PRO A 41 -4.00 -10.66 -8.05
N LYS A 42 -4.90 -10.71 -7.06
CA LYS A 42 -4.79 -11.50 -5.82
C LYS A 42 -3.86 -10.93 -4.73
N SER A 43 -3.66 -9.61 -4.67
CA SER A 43 -3.00 -8.94 -3.54
C SER A 43 -3.57 -9.38 -2.17
N GLU A 44 -4.88 -9.62 -2.08
CA GLU A 44 -5.54 -10.15 -0.87
C GLU A 44 -4.98 -11.51 -0.39
N LEU A 45 -4.50 -12.38 -1.29
CA LEU A 45 -3.89 -13.65 -0.89
C LEU A 45 -2.52 -13.46 -0.24
N ILE A 46 -1.77 -12.45 -0.69
CA ILE A 46 -0.48 -12.08 -0.12
C ILE A 46 -0.70 -11.60 1.31
N GLU A 47 -1.66 -10.69 1.50
CA GLU A 47 -2.03 -10.16 2.81
C GLU A 47 -2.42 -11.27 3.80
N LYS A 48 -3.33 -12.17 3.40
CA LYS A 48 -3.71 -13.34 4.22
C LYS A 48 -2.52 -14.21 4.59
N THR A 49 -1.60 -14.44 3.65
CA THR A 49 -0.41 -15.26 3.88
C THR A 49 0.52 -14.60 4.92
N ILE A 50 0.72 -13.29 4.82
CA ILE A 50 1.56 -12.52 5.76
C ILE A 50 0.95 -12.53 7.16
N VAL A 51 -0.37 -12.35 7.27
CA VAL A 51 -1.10 -12.41 8.55
C VAL A 51 -0.91 -13.78 9.21
N GLU A 52 -1.15 -14.87 8.48
CA GLU A 52 -1.00 -16.23 9.03
C GLU A 52 0.46 -16.55 9.39
N PHE A 53 1.41 -16.08 8.58
CA PHE A 53 2.83 -16.18 8.92
C PHE A 53 3.16 -15.44 10.22
N ALA A 54 2.73 -14.19 10.35
CA ALA A 54 3.01 -13.34 11.51
C ALA A 54 2.44 -13.93 12.81
N LYS A 55 1.21 -14.44 12.77
CA LYS A 55 0.58 -15.16 13.88
C LYS A 55 1.38 -16.41 14.25
N LYS A 56 1.81 -17.20 13.27
CA LYS A 56 2.56 -18.45 13.49
C LYS A 56 3.90 -18.22 14.17
N VAL A 57 4.59 -17.13 13.83
CA VAL A 57 5.89 -16.77 14.45
C VAL A 57 5.74 -15.90 15.70
N ASN A 58 4.49 -15.57 16.11
CA ASN A 58 4.17 -14.68 17.21
C ASN A 58 4.90 -13.32 17.13
N SER A 59 4.96 -12.74 15.92
CA SER A 59 5.59 -11.43 15.71
C SER A 59 4.63 -10.28 16.01
N SER A 60 5.16 -9.19 16.57
CA SER A 60 4.42 -7.91 16.70
C SER A 60 4.26 -7.19 15.37
N GLY A 61 5.07 -7.51 14.36
CA GLY A 61 4.94 -6.96 13.02
C GLY A 61 5.76 -7.71 11.98
N VAL A 62 5.30 -7.71 10.74
CA VAL A 62 5.97 -8.30 9.59
C VAL A 62 5.78 -7.35 8.42
N VAL A 63 6.86 -7.07 7.69
CA VAL A 63 6.81 -6.31 6.44
C VAL A 63 7.54 -7.11 5.39
N VAL A 64 6.90 -7.32 4.25
CA VAL A 64 7.51 -7.93 3.08
C VAL A 64 7.85 -6.82 2.10
N ILE A 65 9.14 -6.73 1.78
CA ILE A 65 9.69 -5.70 0.89
C ILE A 65 10.35 -6.41 -0.29
N ASP A 66 10.11 -5.94 -1.50
CA ASP A 66 10.82 -6.43 -2.69
C ASP A 66 12.23 -5.80 -2.81
N ASP A 67 13.02 -6.28 -3.77
CA ASP A 67 14.38 -5.77 -4.00
C ASP A 67 14.43 -4.29 -4.44
N ASN A 68 13.31 -3.74 -4.92
CA ASN A 68 13.13 -2.33 -5.31
C ASN A 68 12.56 -1.48 -4.17
N SER A 69 12.55 -1.99 -2.94
CA SER A 69 12.02 -1.33 -1.74
C SER A 69 10.49 -1.11 -1.75
N LEU A 70 9.75 -1.87 -2.55
CA LEU A 70 8.28 -1.83 -2.57
C LEU A 70 7.70 -2.66 -1.44
N ILE A 71 6.71 -2.11 -0.74
CA ILE A 71 5.98 -2.83 0.31
C ILE A 71 4.95 -3.72 -0.36
N VAL A 72 5.19 -5.04 -0.33
CA VAL A 72 4.32 -6.06 -0.94
C VAL A 72 3.20 -6.48 0.00
N GLY A 73 3.41 -6.29 1.31
CA GLY A 73 2.39 -6.43 2.32
C GLY A 73 2.99 -6.29 3.71
N SER A 74 2.12 -5.97 4.67
CA SER A 74 2.52 -5.79 6.05
C SER A 74 1.46 -6.32 7.00
N TYR A 75 1.89 -6.67 8.21
CA TYR A 75 1.06 -6.99 9.34
C TYR A 75 1.65 -6.30 10.56
N TYR A 76 0.80 -5.69 11.37
CA TYR A 76 1.18 -5.14 12.67
C TYR A 76 0.14 -5.60 13.69
N LYS A 77 0.60 -6.07 14.84
CA LYS A 77 -0.27 -6.60 15.90
C LYS A 77 -1.15 -5.54 16.53
N ASP A 78 -0.68 -4.29 16.52
CA ASP A 78 -1.33 -3.13 17.14
C ASP A 78 -1.98 -2.18 16.12
N ASP A 79 -2.01 -2.53 14.82
CA ASP A 79 -2.88 -1.84 13.87
C ASP A 79 -4.31 -2.38 14.09
N GLU A 80 -5.08 -1.68 14.93
CA GLU A 80 -6.50 -1.94 15.12
C GLU A 80 -7.23 -1.79 13.77
N THR A 81 -7.77 -2.91 13.25
CA THR A 81 -8.88 -2.90 12.28
C THR A 81 -10.15 -2.35 12.89
#